data_AF-L1JUD5-F1
#
_entry.id   AF-L1JUD5-F1
#
_cell.length_a   1.000
_cell.length_b   1.000
_cell.length_c   1.000
_cell.angle_alpha   90.00
_cell.angle_beta   90.00
_cell.angle_gamma   90.00
#
_symmetry.space_group_name_H-M   'P 1'
#
loop_
_entity.id
_entity.type
_entity.pdbx_description
1 polymer ?
#
loop_
_entity_poly.entity_id
_entity_poly.type
_entity_poly.pdbx_seq_one_letter_code
_entity_poly.pdbx_strand_id
1 'polypeptide(L)'
;IMKKLFKHKFSWPFLDPVDPVELNIPDYFEVIKNPMDLQEDIPFLYLLLHSCLTSSPFSYVLLTFDNAMLYNPADNAIHQLAIKMRKFF
;
A
#
# COMPACT_ATOMS: atom_id res chain seq x y z
N ILE A 1 6.78 13.13 -7.67
CA ILE A 1 6.46 12.66 -6.30
C ILE A 1 6.71 11.15 -6.16
N MET A 2 6.13 10.31 -7.02
CA MET A 2 6.26 8.84 -6.99
C MET A 2 7.69 8.30 -6.93
N LYS A 3 8.59 8.76 -7.82
CA LYS A 3 10.02 8.34 -7.77
C LYS A 3 10.71 8.61 -6.42
N LYS A 4 10.29 9.65 -5.69
CA LYS A 4 10.82 9.93 -4.34
C LYS A 4 10.18 9.02 -3.30
N LEU A 5 8.91 8.68 -3.47
CA LEU A 5 8.17 7.75 -2.62
C LEU A 5 8.78 6.34 -2.70
N PHE A 6 8.99 5.80 -3.90
CA PHE A 6 9.55 4.46 -4.08
C PHE A 6 10.98 4.33 -3.54
N LYS A 7 11.79 5.39 -3.67
CA LYS A 7 13.16 5.46 -3.14
C LYS A 7 13.24 5.85 -1.66
N HIS A 8 12.11 6.12 -1.02
CA HIS A 8 12.12 6.48 0.39
C HIS A 8 12.58 5.28 1.23
N LYS A 9 13.43 5.49 2.23
CA LYS A 9 14.01 4.40 3.06
C LYS A 9 12.99 3.50 3.79
N PHE A 10 11.72 3.89 3.80
CA PHE A 10 10.61 3.18 4.45
C PHE A 10 9.59 2.63 3.45
N SER A 11 9.88 2.67 2.15
CA SER A 11 8.97 2.19 1.11
C SER A 11 8.91 0.67 1.02
N TRP A 12 9.97 -0.03 1.44
CA TRP A 12 10.18 -1.45 1.19
C TRP A 12 8.98 -2.38 1.51
N PRO A 13 8.16 -2.18 2.56
CA PRO A 13 7.03 -3.08 2.82
C PRO A 13 5.86 -2.90 1.85
N PHE A 14 5.87 -1.81 1.09
CA PHE A 14 4.79 -1.39 0.23
C PHE A 14 5.12 -1.59 -1.25
N LEU A 15 6.35 -1.98 -1.59
CA LEU A 15 6.79 -2.08 -2.99
C LEU A 15 6.26 -3.30 -3.71
N ASP A 16 5.78 -4.30 -2.97
CA ASP A 16 5.27 -5.55 -3.51
C ASP A 16 3.93 -5.92 -2.86
N PRO A 17 3.07 -6.69 -3.55
CA PRO A 17 1.87 -7.26 -2.96
C PRO A 17 2.18 -8.03 -1.68
N VAL A 18 1.31 -7.89 -0.68
CA VAL A 18 1.41 -8.69 0.55
C VAL A 18 1.16 -10.16 0.21
N ASP A 19 2.11 -11.03 0.54
CA ASP A 19 1.96 -12.49 0.48
C ASP A 19 1.61 -13.02 1.88
N PRO A 20 0.34 -13.42 2.11
CA PRO A 20 -0.08 -13.87 3.43
C PRO A 20 0.48 -15.25 3.83
N VAL A 21 0.90 -16.06 2.85
CA VAL A 21 1.48 -17.38 3.09
C VAL A 21 2.94 -17.21 3.55
N GLU A 22 3.72 -16.41 2.83
CA GLU A 22 5.12 -16.13 3.18
C GLU A 22 5.22 -15.46 4.55
N LEU A 23 4.32 -14.51 4.84
CA LEU A 23 4.31 -13.74 6.08
C LEU A 23 3.58 -14.44 7.24
N ASN A 24 2.97 -15.61 6.98
CA ASN A 24 2.20 -16.38 7.96
C ASN A 24 1.06 -15.57 8.63
N ILE A 25 0.28 -14.87 7.81
CA ILE A 25 -0.85 -14.00 8.19
C ILE A 25 -2.14 -14.39 7.42
N PRO A 26 -2.67 -15.60 7.62
CA PRO A 26 -3.68 -16.19 6.73
C PRO A 26 -5.01 -15.42 6.66
N ASP A 27 -5.30 -14.57 7.63
CA ASP A 27 -6.51 -13.73 7.71
C ASP A 27 -6.41 -12.43 6.90
N TYR A 28 -5.27 -12.13 6.26
CA TYR A 28 -5.05 -10.85 5.58
C TYR A 28 -6.15 -10.46 4.59
N PHE A 29 -6.56 -11.38 3.71
CA PHE A 29 -7.64 -11.11 2.74
C PHE A 29 -9.05 -11.16 3.34
N GLU A 30 -9.19 -11.68 4.56
CA GLU A 30 -10.44 -11.58 5.32
C GLU A 30 -10.63 -10.17 5.90
N VAL A 31 -9.54 -9.48 6.24
CA VAL A 31 -9.57 -8.12 6.75
C VAL A 31 -9.47 -7.09 5.61
N ILE A 32 -8.50 -7.25 4.70
CA ILE A 32 -8.22 -6.32 3.62
C ILE A 32 -8.97 -6.71 2.35
N LYS A 33 -9.98 -5.90 2.01
CA LYS A 33 -10.90 -6.16 0.89
C LYS A 33 -10.40 -5.66 -0.47
N ASN A 34 -9.53 -4.66 -0.47
CA ASN A 34 -8.95 -4.11 -1.68
C ASN A 34 -7.42 -4.05 -1.52
N PRO A 35 -6.71 -5.18 -1.64
CA PRO A 35 -5.26 -5.20 -1.56
C PRO A 35 -4.63 -4.26 -2.59
N MET A 36 -3.54 -3.60 -2.19
CA MET A 36 -2.86 -2.61 -3.00
C MET A 36 -1.40 -2.50 -2.58
N ASP A 37 -0.54 -2.17 -3.53
CA ASP A 37 0.90 -1.97 -3.37
C ASP A 37 1.40 -0.77 -4.21
N LEU A 38 2.70 -0.51 -4.12
CA LEU A 38 3.43 0.59 -4.75
C LEU A 38 4.47 0.06 -5.76
N GLN A 39 4.16 -0.99 -6.50
CA GLN A 39 5.05 -1.44 -7.58
C GLN A 39 5.37 -0.27 -8.54
N GLU A 40 6.65 -0.11 -8.89
CA GLU A 40 7.07 0.98 -9.79
C GLU A 40 6.45 0.84 -11.19
N ASP A 41 6.21 -0.41 -11.61
CA ASP A 41 5.72 -0.80 -12.93
C ASP A 41 4.27 -1.31 -12.90
N ILE A 42 3.38 -0.67 -12.12
CA ILE A 42 1.95 -1.01 -12.15
C ILE A 42 1.42 -0.84 -13.59
N PRO A 43 0.75 -1.86 -14.16
CA PRO A 43 0.20 -1.79 -15.52
C PRO A 43 -0.77 -0.62 -15.67
N PHE A 44 -0.69 0.10 -16.81
CA PHE A 44 -1.61 1.20 -17.10
C PHE A 44 -3.08 0.80 -17.01
N LEU A 45 -3.43 -0.44 -17.37
CA LEU A 45 -4.78 -0.97 -17.23
C LEU A 45 -5.24 -1.03 -15.76
N TYR A 46 -4.34 -1.38 -14.85
CA TYR A 46 -4.63 -1.41 -13.42
C TYR A 46 -4.87 0.01 -12.89
N LEU A 47 -4.01 0.96 -13.28
CA LEU A 47 -4.22 2.39 -12.97
C LEU A 47 -5.54 2.90 -13.57
N LEU A 48 -5.90 2.50 -14.80
CA LEU A 48 -7.13 2.91 -15.46
C LEU A 48 -8.37 2.42 -14.69
N LEU A 49 -8.40 1.14 -14.32
CA LEU A 49 -9.49 0.55 -13.53
C LEU A 49 -9.68 1.25 -12.18
N HIS A 50 -8.59 1.61 -11.49
CA HIS A 50 -8.67 2.30 -10.20
C HIS A 50 -8.92 3.81 -10.34
N SER A 51 -8.45 4.45 -11.42
CA SER A 51 -8.65 5.88 -11.68
C SER A 51 -10.08 6.21 -12.12
N CYS A 52 -10.75 5.35 -12.89
CA CYS A 52 -12.17 5.53 -13.26
C CYS A 52 -13.11 5.47 -12.04
N LEU A 53 -12.64 4.90 -10.94
CA LEU A 53 -13.40 4.74 -9.69
C LEU A 53 -13.06 5.79 -8.64
N THR A 54 -12.06 6.65 -8.88
CA THR A 54 -11.53 7.56 -7.85
C THR A 54 -11.32 8.98 -8.35
N SER A 55 -11.42 9.96 -7.46
CA SER A 55 -11.23 11.38 -7.77
C SER A 55 -9.77 11.79 -7.93
N SER A 56 -8.82 10.88 -7.69
CA SER A 56 -7.38 11.17 -7.70
C SER A 56 -6.59 10.02 -8.33
N PRO A 57 -5.62 10.32 -9.23
CA PRO A 57 -4.76 9.31 -9.83
C PRO A 57 -3.81 8.63 -8.83
N PHE A 58 -3.74 9.12 -7.59
CA PHE A 58 -2.89 8.57 -6.52
C PHE A 58 -3.69 7.93 -5.38
N SER A 59 -4.98 7.70 -5.56
CA SER A 59 -5.83 7.05 -4.55
C SER A 59 -5.28 5.70 -4.09
N TYR A 60 -4.67 4.94 -5.00
CA TYR A 60 -4.01 3.66 -4.71
C TYR A 60 -2.84 3.78 -3.71
N VAL A 61 -2.12 4.91 -3.73
CA VAL A 61 -1.03 5.17 -2.78
C VAL A 61 -1.57 5.30 -1.37
N LEU A 62 -2.64 6.09 -1.21
CA LEU A 62 -3.30 6.27 0.07
C LEU A 62 -3.92 4.96 0.56
N LEU A 63 -4.56 4.20 -0.34
CA LEU A 63 -5.14 2.90 -0.03
C LEU A 63 -4.08 1.91 0.48
N THR A 64 -2.89 1.89 -0.11
CA THR A 64 -1.78 1.03 0.35
C THR A 64 -1.45 1.30 1.82
N PHE A 65 -1.30 2.57 2.19
CA PHE A 65 -1.01 2.94 3.58
C PHE A 65 -2.20 2.71 4.51
N ASP A 66 -3.42 2.97 4.04
CA ASP A 66 -4.64 2.76 4.84
C ASP A 66 -4.86 1.27 5.13
N ASN A 67 -4.63 0.38 4.15
CA ASN A 67 -4.67 -1.06 4.37
C ASN A 67 -3.61 -1.51 5.39
N ALA A 68 -2.39 -0.99 5.27
CA ALA A 68 -1.32 -1.31 6.21
C ALA A 68 -1.68 -0.89 7.65
N MET A 69 -2.28 0.30 7.83
CA MET A 69 -2.74 0.78 9.13
C MET A 69 -3.99 0.04 9.65
N LEU A 70 -4.84 -0.46 8.76
CA LEU A 70 -6.04 -1.21 9.11
C LEU A 70 -5.69 -2.62 9.60
N TYR A 71 -4.81 -3.32 8.88
CA TYR A 71 -4.44 -4.70 9.22
C TYR A 71 -3.53 -4.76 10.45
N ASN A 72 -2.56 -3.84 10.55
CA ASN A 72 -1.56 -3.88 11.59
C ASN A 72 -1.96 -3.00 12.78
N PRO A 73 -1.85 -3.48 14.05
CA PRO A 73 -2.05 -2.67 15.24
C PRO A 73 -1.16 -1.43 15.29
N ALA A 74 -1.55 -0.40 16.06
CA ALA A 74 -0.87 0.89 16.08
C ALA A 74 0.60 0.82 16.53
N ASP A 75 0.99 -0.15 17.35
CA ASP A 75 2.38 -0.35 17.80
C ASP A 75 3.23 -1.18 16.83
N ASN A 76 2.63 -1.79 15.81
CA ASN A 76 3.32 -2.56 14.79
C ASN A 76 4.22 -1.65 13.93
N ALA A 77 5.41 -2.14 13.60
CA ALA A 77 6.37 -1.40 12.78
C ALA A 77 5.80 -0.99 11.42
N ILE A 78 5.06 -1.87 10.72
CA ILE A 78 4.47 -1.60 9.42
C ILE A 78 3.42 -0.48 9.50
N HIS A 79 2.60 -0.48 10.56
CA HIS A 79 1.66 0.61 10.84
C HIS A 79 2.39 1.95 10.97
N GLN A 80 3.47 1.99 11.75
CA GLN A 80 4.29 3.19 11.95
C GLN A 80 4.99 3.66 10.67
N LEU A 81 5.45 2.74 9.81
CA LEU A 81 6.01 3.07 8.51
C LEU A 81 4.93 3.65 7.58
N ALA A 82 3.72 3.10 7.59
CA ALA A 82 2.59 3.59 6.81
C ALA A 82 2.20 5.03 7.20
N ILE A 83 2.14 5.35 8.51
CA ILE A 83 1.91 6.73 8.98
C ILE A 83 2.97 7.68 8.43
N LYS A 84 4.26 7.30 8.51
CA LYS A 84 5.38 8.14 8.05
C LYS A 84 5.34 8.36 6.54
N MET A 85 5.08 7.30 5.77
CA MET A 85 5.01 7.34 4.31
C MET A 85 3.79 8.13 3.84
N ARG A 86 2.63 7.96 4.48
CA ARG A 86 1.42 8.73 4.20
C ARG A 86 1.59 10.22 4.47
N LYS A 87 2.30 10.60 5.56
CA LYS A 87 2.60 12.01 5.87
C LYS A 87 3.61 12.63 4.89
N PHE A 88 4.51 11.80 4.34
CA PHE A 88 5.50 12.24 3.35
C PHE A 88 4.90 12.45 1.96
N PHE A 89 3.92 11.62 1.59
CA PHE A 89 3.20 11.69 0.33
C PHE A 89 2.26 12.90 0.26
#